data_AF-A0A8T9CJN0-F1
#
_entry.id   AF-A0A8T9CJN0-F1
#
_cell.length_a   1.000
_cell.length_b   1.000
_cell.length_c   1.000
_cell.angle_alpha   90.00
_cell.angle_beta   90.00
_cell.angle_gamma   90.00
#
_symmetry.space_group_name_H-M   'P 1'
#
loop_
_entity.id
_entity.type
_entity.pdbx_description
1 polymer ?
#
loop_
_entity_poly.entity_id
_entity_poly.type
_entity_poly.pdbx_seq_one_letter_code
_entity_poly.pdbx_strand_id
1 'polypeptide(L)'
;MGNGWHEWPLVIFTVLGQCVVGALIVSGIGWFAAKNDADRQRIVRGMFFLWLLMGIGFIASVMHLGSPLRAFNLLNRIGASGLSNEIAAGSIFFAVGGLWWLVAVIGKMPQALGKL
;
A
#
# COMPACT_ATOMS: atom_id res chain seq x y z
N MET A 1 26.07 -9.43 -19.06
CA MET A 1 24.70 -9.23 -18.54
C MET A 1 24.80 -9.34 -17.03
N GLY A 2 24.59 -8.26 -16.29
CA GLY A 2 24.70 -8.30 -14.82
C GLY A 2 23.65 -9.26 -14.29
N ASN A 3 24.04 -10.19 -13.42
CA ASN A 3 23.13 -11.17 -12.83
C ASN A 3 21.91 -10.40 -12.25
N GLY A 4 20.68 -10.80 -12.59
CA GLY A 4 19.42 -10.08 -12.31
C GLY A 4 19.09 -9.79 -10.83
N TRP A 5 20.01 -9.98 -9.90
CA TRP A 5 19.96 -9.57 -8.48
C TRP A 5 19.58 -8.10 -8.29
N HIS A 6 19.80 -7.25 -9.29
CA HIS A 6 19.41 -5.84 -9.26
C HIS A 6 17.91 -5.58 -9.53
N GLU A 7 17.15 -6.60 -9.94
CA GLU A 7 15.72 -6.48 -10.24
C GLU A 7 14.85 -7.19 -9.19
N TRP A 8 15.42 -8.12 -8.41
CA TRP A 8 14.71 -8.88 -7.37
C TRP A 8 13.88 -8.05 -6.39
N PRO A 9 14.41 -6.99 -5.76
CA PRO A 9 13.60 -6.19 -4.84
C PRO A 9 12.52 -5.37 -5.53
N LEU A 10 12.69 -5.04 -6.81
CA LEU A 10 11.61 -4.47 -7.60
C LEU A 10 10.51 -5.51 -7.84
N VAL A 11 10.87 -6.74 -8.22
CA VAL A 11 9.92 -7.85 -8.39
C VAL A 11 9.17 -8.15 -7.09
N ILE A 12 9.88 -8.15 -5.96
CA ILE A 12 9.26 -8.33 -4.64
C ILE A 12 8.27 -7.19 -4.37
N PHE A 13 8.64 -5.95 -4.65
CA PHE A 13 7.74 -4.80 -4.48
C PHE A 13 6.48 -4.92 -5.33
N THR A 14 6.62 -5.26 -6.62
CA THR A 14 5.46 -5.32 -7.52
C THR A 14 4.54 -6.49 -7.18
N VAL A 15 5.08 -7.67 -6.89
CA VAL A 15 4.27 -8.84 -6.51
C VAL A 15 3.57 -8.62 -5.17
N LEU A 16 4.31 -8.16 -4.14
CA LEU A 16 3.69 -7.88 -2.84
C LEU A 16 2.67 -6.75 -2.93
N GLY A 17 2.98 -5.69 -3.68
CA GLY A 17 2.05 -4.59 -3.92
C GLY A 17 0.75 -5.05 -4.58
N GLN A 18 0.84 -5.86 -5.64
CA GLN A 18 -0.34 -6.43 -6.31
C GLN A 18 -1.14 -7.35 -5.38
N CYS A 19 -0.48 -8.18 -4.57
CA CYS A 19 -1.14 -9.03 -3.57
C CYS A 19 -1.87 -8.20 -2.51
N VAL A 20 -1.25 -7.13 -2.01
CA VAL A 20 -1.87 -6.21 -1.05
C VAL A 20 -3.10 -5.53 -1.67
N VAL A 21 -3.00 -5.04 -2.92
CA VAL A 21 -4.12 -4.41 -3.61
C VAL A 21 -5.28 -5.40 -3.78
N GLY A 22 -5.01 -6.63 -4.23
CA GLY A 22 -6.03 -7.67 -4.35
C GLY A 22 -6.69 -8.01 -3.02
N ALA A 23 -5.91 -8.17 -1.96
CA ALA A 23 -6.43 -8.44 -0.62
C ALA A 23 -7.21 -7.25 -0.05
N LEU A 24 -6.83 -6.01 -0.37
CA LEU A 24 -7.57 -4.80 -0.01
C LEU A 24 -8.96 -4.79 -0.67
N ILE A 25 -9.03 -5.13 -1.96
CA ILE A 25 -10.30 -5.21 -2.70
C ILE A 25 -11.22 -6.27 -2.07
N VAL A 26 -10.70 -7.47 -1.80
CA VAL A 26 -11.47 -8.55 -1.15
C VAL A 26 -11.94 -8.12 0.25
N SER A 27 -11.07 -7.46 1.02
CA SER A 27 -11.42 -6.93 2.34
C SER A 27 -12.51 -5.86 2.25
N GLY A 28 -12.45 -4.99 1.23
CA GLY A 28 -13.47 -3.98 0.96
C GLY A 28 -14.83 -4.59 0.62
N ILE A 29 -14.85 -5.62 -0.24
CA ILE A 29 -16.09 -6.36 -0.55
C ILE A 29 -16.66 -6.99 0.72
N GLY A 30 -15.81 -7.62 1.54
CA GLY A 30 -16.22 -8.17 2.83
C GLY A 30 -16.77 -7.11 3.78
N TRP A 31 -16.17 -5.91 3.79
CA TRP A 31 -16.61 -4.79 4.62
C TRP A 31 -18.00 -4.28 4.20
N PHE A 32 -18.27 -4.16 2.90
CA PHE A 32 -19.59 -3.80 2.39
C PHE A 32 -20.64 -4.89 2.64
N ALA A 33 -20.26 -6.17 2.56
CA ALA A 33 -21.15 -7.30 2.82
C ALA A 33 -21.41 -7.53 4.32
N ALA A 34 -20.56 -7.00 5.20
CA ALA A 34 -20.70 -7.16 6.64
C ALA A 34 -21.95 -6.44 7.17
N LYS A 35 -22.80 -7.19 7.87
CA LYS A 35 -24.09 -6.73 8.39
C LYS A 35 -23.99 -5.98 9.72
N ASN A 36 -22.92 -6.20 10.47
CA ASN A 36 -22.72 -5.65 11.80
C ASN A 36 -21.37 -4.92 11.91
N ASP A 37 -21.32 -3.90 12.75
CA ASP A 37 -20.11 -3.09 12.95
C ASP A 37 -18.93 -3.88 13.52
N ALA A 38 -19.20 -4.91 14.33
CA ALA A 38 -18.16 -5.78 14.88
C ALA A 38 -17.38 -6.52 13.79
N ASP A 39 -18.04 -7.00 12.74
CA ASP A 39 -17.38 -7.71 11.64
C ASP A 39 -16.63 -6.74 10.73
N ARG A 40 -17.22 -5.56 10.45
CA ARG A 40 -16.53 -4.46 9.76
C ARG A 40 -15.23 -4.09 10.48
N GLN A 41 -15.29 -3.94 11.80
CA GLN A 41 -14.12 -3.56 12.59
C GLN A 41 -13.08 -4.68 12.69
N ARG A 42 -13.49 -5.95 12.69
CA ARG A 42 -12.57 -7.10 12.57
C ARG A 42 -11.81 -7.07 11.25
N ILE A 43 -12.50 -6.83 10.13
CA ILE A 43 -11.88 -6.70 8.81
C ILE A 43 -10.87 -5.55 8.81
N VAL A 44 -11.29 -4.35 9.24
CA VAL A 44 -10.41 -3.18 9.32
C VAL A 44 -9.18 -3.45 10.19
N ARG A 45 -9.32 -4.07 11.35
CA ARG A 45 -8.17 -4.43 12.19
C ARG A 45 -7.26 -5.47 11.51
N GLY A 46 -7.84 -6.44 10.80
CA GLY A 46 -7.11 -7.45 10.03
C GLY A 46 -6.26 -6.86 8.89
N MET A 47 -6.65 -5.71 8.33
CA MET A 47 -5.88 -5.01 7.30
C MET A 47 -4.50 -4.55 7.79
N PHE A 48 -4.21 -4.58 9.10
CA PHE A 48 -2.88 -4.34 9.66
C PHE A 48 -1.78 -5.13 8.91
N PHE A 49 -2.02 -6.42 8.67
CA PHE A 49 -1.04 -7.28 8.00
C PHE A 49 -0.81 -6.87 6.53
N LEU A 50 -1.85 -6.36 5.87
CA LEU A 50 -1.74 -5.85 4.49
C LEU A 50 -0.84 -4.62 4.43
N TRP A 51 -1.04 -3.68 5.37
CA TRP A 51 -0.20 -2.48 5.46
C TRP A 51 1.23 -2.81 5.89
N LEU A 52 1.42 -3.77 6.79
CA LEU A 52 2.74 -4.25 7.16
C LEU A 52 3.49 -4.86 5.96
N LEU A 53 2.81 -5.72 5.19
CA LEU A 53 3.38 -6.36 4.00
C LEU A 53 3.75 -5.32 2.93
N MET A 54 2.88 -4.33 2.72
CA MET A 54 3.15 -3.21 1.81
C MET A 54 4.36 -2.40 2.26
N GLY A 55 4.46 -2.10 3.56
CA GLY A 55 5.60 -1.38 4.13
C GLY A 55 6.93 -2.12 3.92
N ILE A 56 6.93 -3.45 4.11
CA ILE A 56 8.12 -4.28 3.85
C ILE A 56 8.52 -4.23 2.38
N GLY A 57 7.57 -4.39 1.44
CA GLY A 57 7.85 -4.30 0.01
C GLY A 57 8.41 -2.93 -0.39
N PHE A 58 7.88 -1.86 0.22
CA PHE A 58 8.34 -0.50 -0.02
C PHE A 58 9.76 -0.27 0.49
N ILE A 59 10.07 -0.72 1.72
CA ILE A 59 11.42 -0.62 2.30
C ILE A 59 12.43 -1.42 1.45
N ALA A 60 12.08 -2.63 1.03
CA ALA A 60 12.95 -3.45 0.18
C ALA A 60 13.29 -2.75 -1.15
N SER A 61 12.30 -2.11 -1.79
CA SER A 61 12.49 -1.33 -3.02
C SER A 61 13.42 -0.13 -2.81
N VAL A 62 13.20 0.64 -1.73
CA VAL A 62 13.98 1.84 -1.43
C VAL A 62 15.42 1.52 -1.02
N MET A 63 15.62 0.49 -0.20
CA MET A 63 16.96 0.05 0.22
C MET A 63 17.79 -0.40 -0.99
N HIS A 64 17.14 -0.95 -2.01
CA HIS A 64 17.83 -1.38 -3.22
C HIS A 64 18.20 -0.24 -4.18
N LEU A 65 17.40 0.84 -4.23
CA LEU A 65 17.74 2.04 -5.00
C LEU A 65 18.92 2.85 -4.41
N GLY A 66 19.39 2.48 -3.22
CA GLY A 66 20.57 3.04 -2.57
C GLY A 66 20.34 4.37 -1.85
N SER A 67 19.17 5.01 -1.98
CA SER A 67 18.76 6.08 -1.04
C SER A 67 17.24 6.38 -1.10
N PRO A 68 16.59 6.65 0.05
CA PRO A 68 15.21 7.15 0.12
C PRO A 68 14.99 8.47 -0.64
N LEU A 69 16.00 9.35 -0.67
CA LEU A 69 15.96 10.63 -1.37
C LEU A 69 15.83 10.48 -2.90
N ARG A 70 16.34 9.38 -3.48
CA ARG A 70 16.13 9.08 -4.91
C ARG A 70 14.70 8.68 -5.22
N ALA A 71 13.98 8.04 -4.29
CA ALA A 71 12.56 7.75 -4.48
C ALA A 71 11.74 9.05 -4.59
N PHE A 72 12.07 10.07 -3.80
CA PHE A 72 11.48 11.41 -3.94
C PHE A 72 11.86 12.10 -5.26
N ASN A 73 13.11 11.96 -5.72
CA ASN A 73 13.48 12.45 -7.07
C ASN A 73 12.78 11.68 -8.20
N LEU A 74 12.40 10.43 -7.97
CA LEU A 74 11.60 9.62 -8.90
C LEU A 74 10.17 10.16 -9.01
N LEU A 75 9.59 10.65 -7.91
CA LEU A 75 8.30 11.36 -7.93
C LEU A 75 8.36 12.66 -8.78
N ASN A 76 9.52 13.30 -8.89
CA ASN A 76 9.72 14.44 -9.81
C ASN A 76 9.85 14.03 -11.29
N ARG A 77 9.86 12.73 -11.58
CA ARG A 77 9.92 12.13 -12.93
C ARG A 77 8.70 11.26 -13.26
N ILE A 78 7.57 11.46 -12.58
CA ILE A 78 6.28 10.84 -12.93
C ILE A 78 6.02 11.07 -14.43
N GLY A 79 5.82 9.99 -15.18
CA GLY A 79 5.64 10.01 -16.64
C GLY A 79 6.89 9.69 -17.48
N ALA A 80 8.10 9.66 -16.90
CA ALA A 80 9.33 9.37 -17.66
C ALA A 80 9.62 7.87 -17.83
N SER A 81 9.10 7.00 -16.96
CA SER A 81 9.24 5.53 -17.07
C SER A 81 8.13 4.80 -16.33
N GLY A 82 7.76 3.60 -16.81
CA GLY A 82 6.75 2.74 -16.15
C GLY A 82 7.13 2.39 -14.71
N LEU A 83 8.41 2.13 -14.45
CA LEU A 83 8.96 1.87 -13.13
C LEU A 83 8.70 3.02 -12.14
N SER A 84 8.92 4.25 -12.58
CA SER A 84 8.67 5.45 -11.77
C SER A 84 7.19 5.59 -11.42
N ASN A 85 6.31 5.28 -12.37
CA ASN A 85 4.87 5.39 -12.18
C ASN A 85 4.37 4.34 -11.17
N GLU A 86 4.90 3.11 -11.20
CA GLU A 86 4.54 2.06 -10.24
C GLU A 86 4.95 2.42 -8.81
N ILE A 87 6.19 2.91 -8.61
CA ILE A 87 6.65 3.33 -7.29
C ILE A 87 5.84 4.54 -6.80
N ALA A 88 5.56 5.51 -7.66
CA ALA A 88 4.74 6.66 -7.33
C ALA A 88 3.31 6.26 -6.93
N ALA A 89 2.66 5.42 -7.74
CA ALA A 89 1.31 4.93 -7.46
C ALA A 89 1.26 4.09 -6.18
N GLY A 90 2.24 3.20 -5.97
CA GLY A 90 2.35 2.42 -4.73
C GLY A 90 2.56 3.29 -3.49
N SER A 91 3.35 4.37 -3.61
CA SER A 91 3.56 5.36 -2.53
C SER A 91 2.24 6.06 -2.16
N ILE A 92 1.51 6.55 -3.17
CA ILE A 92 0.23 7.24 -2.97
C ILE A 92 -0.79 6.28 -2.36
N PHE A 93 -0.89 5.05 -2.89
CA PHE A 93 -1.77 4.01 -2.37
C PHE A 93 -1.47 3.69 -0.90
N PHE A 94 -0.19 3.50 -0.55
CA PHE A 94 0.23 3.24 0.83
C PHE A 94 -0.10 4.42 1.76
N ALA A 95 0.19 5.65 1.33
CA ALA A 95 -0.07 6.84 2.12
C ALA A 95 -1.58 7.05 2.34
N VAL A 96 -2.37 7.08 1.28
CA VAL A 96 -3.81 7.37 1.36
C VAL A 96 -4.55 6.24 2.08
N GLY A 97 -4.33 4.99 1.67
CA GLY A 97 -5.02 3.85 2.26
C GLY A 97 -4.55 3.54 3.68
N GLY A 98 -3.25 3.65 3.95
CA GLY A 98 -2.68 3.44 5.28
C GLY A 98 -3.14 4.51 6.28
N LEU A 99 -3.21 5.77 5.87
CA LEU A 99 -3.77 6.85 6.70
C LEU A 99 -5.26 6.63 6.96
N TRP A 100 -6.05 6.29 5.95
CA TRP A 100 -7.47 5.96 6.12
C TRP A 100 -7.64 4.83 7.14
N TRP A 101 -6.89 3.75 6.97
CA TRP A 101 -6.92 2.60 7.90
C TRP A 101 -6.51 2.99 9.32
N LEU A 102 -5.47 3.81 9.48
CA LEU A 102 -5.01 4.27 10.78
C LEU A 102 -6.08 5.09 11.50
N VAL A 103 -6.72 6.03 10.79
CA VAL A 103 -7.83 6.83 11.31
C VAL A 103 -9.03 5.94 11.67
N ALA A 104 -9.31 4.93 10.85
CA ALA A 104 -10.35 3.94 11.09
C ALA A 104 -10.12 3.11 12.36
N VAL A 105 -8.89 2.65 12.58
CA VAL A 105 -8.52 1.85 13.77
C VAL A 105 -8.50 2.69 15.05
N ILE A 106 -8.05 3.94 14.98
CA ILE A 106 -8.03 4.87 16.13
C ILE A 106 -9.45 5.33 16.51
N GLY A 107 -10.46 5.07 15.67
CA GLY A 107 -11.84 5.49 15.93
C GLY A 107 -12.05 7.00 15.77
N LYS A 108 -11.13 7.70 15.10
CA LYS A 108 -11.22 9.14 14.80
C LYS A 108 -11.79 9.43 13.41
N MET A 109 -12.54 8.47 12.82
CA MET A 109 -13.17 8.69 11.52
C MET A 109 -14.12 9.90 11.60
N PRO A 110 -13.95 10.93 10.75
CA PRO A 110 -14.87 12.04 10.68
C PRO A 110 -16.29 11.53 10.42
N GLN A 111 -17.29 12.08 11.13
CA GLN A 111 -18.69 11.66 11.01
C GLN A 111 -19.25 11.78 9.57
N ALA A 112 -18.60 12.56 8.69
CA ALA A 112 -18.93 12.66 7.28
C ALA A 112 -18.56 11.40 6.46
N LEU A 113 -17.52 10.66 6.87
CA LEU A 113 -17.08 9.41 6.22
C LEU A 113 -17.72 8.17 6.84
N GLY A 114 -18.15 8.24 8.10
CA GLY A 114 -18.88 7.15 8.76
C GLY A 114 -20.36 7.01 8.36
N LYS A 115 -20.86 7.91 7.50
CA LYS A 115 -22.25 7.93 7.01
C LYS A 115 -22.41 7.50 5.54
N LEU A 116 -21.31 7.16 4.86
CA LEU A 116 -21.29 6.54 3.53
C LEU A 116 -21.33 5.01 3.68
#